data_AF-E7BRI9-F1
#
_entry.id   AF-E7BRI9-F1
#
_cell.length_a   1.000
_cell.length_b   1.000
_cell.length_c   1.000
_cell.angle_alpha   90.00
_cell.angle_beta   90.00
_cell.angle_gamma   90.00
#
_symmetry.space_group_name_H-M   'P 1'
#
loop_
_entity.id
_entity.type
_entity.pdbx_description
1 polymer ?
#
loop_
_entity_poly.entity_id
_entity_poly.type
_entity_poly.pdbx_seq_one_letter_code
_entity_poly.pdbx_strand_id
1 'polypeptide(L)'
;WAAIIDHFQWNWVIAIASDDEYGRPGIEKFENEMFHRDICIDLNVLISQYIDEAEIRRLADRIENSTARVIAVFASGPDIEPLIKEMVRRNVTDRVWLASEAWASSSLVAKPEYLDVMGGTIGFALRAGNIPGFKEFLQQVHPKKSSHNEFVREFWEETFNCYLEDSPRNEDSENGSTSFRPLCTGEEDIASVETPYLDYTHLRISYNVYVVVY
;
A
#
# COMPACT_ATOMS: atom_id res chain seq x y z
N TRP A 1 9.25 11.98 -11.72
CA TRP A 1 10.17 10.94 -12.21
C TRP A 1 11.01 11.33 -13.41
N ALA A 2 10.52 12.16 -14.34
CA ALA A 2 11.29 12.51 -15.53
C ALA A 2 12.73 12.99 -15.25
N ALA A 3 12.89 13.87 -14.26
CA ALA A 3 14.22 14.32 -13.82
C ALA A 3 15.09 13.20 -13.22
N ILE A 4 14.50 12.19 -12.57
CA ILE A 4 15.24 11.03 -12.02
C ILE A 4 15.74 10.16 -13.18
N ILE A 5 14.85 9.86 -14.13
CA ILE A 5 15.16 9.05 -15.30
C ILE A 5 16.26 9.71 -16.14
N ASP A 6 16.14 11.01 -16.36
CA ASP A 6 17.15 11.83 -17.04
C ASP A 6 18.48 11.86 -16.27
N HIS A 7 18.46 12.06 -14.95
CA HIS A 7 19.67 12.05 -14.12
C HIS A 7 20.47 10.74 -14.25
N PHE A 8 19.78 9.60 -14.29
CA PHE A 8 20.41 8.28 -14.47
C PHE A 8 20.62 7.89 -15.94
N GLN A 9 20.29 8.78 -16.88
CA GLN A 9 20.45 8.59 -18.32
C GLN A 9 19.73 7.32 -18.83
N TRP A 10 18.58 7.01 -18.23
CA TRP A 10 17.70 5.96 -18.72
C TRP A 10 16.82 6.51 -19.83
N ASN A 11 16.67 5.76 -20.91
CA ASN A 11 15.90 6.18 -22.10
C ASN A 11 14.83 5.16 -22.53
N TRP A 12 14.68 4.06 -21.79
CA TRP A 12 13.75 2.98 -22.08
C TRP A 12 13.08 2.51 -20.79
N VAL A 13 11.79 2.80 -20.64
CA VAL A 13 11.05 2.59 -19.39
C VAL A 13 9.71 1.89 -19.62
N ILE A 14 9.17 1.28 -18.57
CA ILE A 14 7.81 0.77 -18.51
C ILE A 14 6.98 1.73 -17.65
N ALA A 15 5.77 2.03 -18.10
CA ALA A 15 4.76 2.83 -17.43
C ALA A 15 3.60 1.93 -16.99
N ILE A 16 3.27 1.97 -15.70
CA ILE A 16 2.12 1.26 -15.13
C ILE A 16 1.31 2.25 -14.31
N ALA A 17 -0.02 2.19 -14.39
CA ALA A 17 -0.88 3.05 -13.59
C ALA A 17 -2.15 2.35 -13.11
N SER A 18 -2.72 2.79 -12.00
CA SER A 18 -4.06 2.37 -11.61
C SER A 18 -5.11 2.88 -12.61
N ASP A 19 -6.10 2.04 -12.91
CA ASP A 19 -7.27 2.39 -13.71
C ASP A 19 -8.28 3.20 -12.88
N ASP A 20 -7.86 4.39 -12.46
CA ASP A 20 -8.66 5.30 -11.65
C ASP A 20 -8.28 6.77 -11.91
N GLU A 21 -8.91 7.67 -11.15
CA GLU A 21 -8.68 9.12 -11.21
C GLU A 21 -7.32 9.58 -10.66
N TYR A 22 -6.55 8.68 -10.03
CA TYR A 22 -5.20 8.95 -9.56
C TYR A 22 -4.16 8.53 -10.62
N GLY A 23 -4.22 7.28 -11.07
CA GLY A 23 -3.23 6.68 -11.95
C GLY A 23 -3.26 7.24 -13.36
N ARG A 24 -4.45 7.33 -13.98
CA ARG A 24 -4.58 7.76 -15.39
C ARG A 24 -4.02 9.17 -15.64
N PRO A 25 -4.39 10.22 -14.87
CA PRO A 25 -3.83 11.55 -15.10
C PRO A 25 -2.34 11.62 -14.74
N GLY A 26 -1.92 10.85 -13.72
CA GLY A 26 -0.52 10.77 -13.31
C GLY A 26 0.38 10.24 -14.41
N ILE A 27 -0.03 9.15 -15.07
CA ILE A 27 0.75 8.53 -16.15
C ILE A 27 0.66 9.31 -17.46
N GLU A 28 -0.49 9.91 -17.78
CA GLU A 28 -0.61 10.81 -18.93
C GLU A 28 0.36 11.99 -18.81
N LYS A 29 0.46 12.60 -17.62
CA LYS A 29 1.42 13.67 -17.39
C LYS A 29 2.86 13.16 -17.51
N PHE A 30 3.14 11.95 -17.03
CA PHE A 30 4.46 11.31 -17.15
C PHE A 30 4.84 11.06 -18.62
N GLU A 31 3.93 10.51 -19.44
CA GLU A 31 4.13 10.26 -20.86
C GLU A 31 4.51 11.54 -21.61
N ASN A 32 3.78 12.63 -21.37
CA ASN A 32 4.07 13.93 -21.95
C ASN A 32 5.49 14.41 -21.58
N GLU A 33 5.89 14.22 -20.31
CA GLU A 33 7.24 14.58 -19.87
C GLU A 33 8.34 13.66 -20.44
N MET A 34 8.05 12.38 -20.71
CA MET A 34 8.98 11.45 -21.36
C MET A 34 9.20 11.83 -22.82
N PHE A 35 8.10 12.13 -23.53
CA PHE A 35 8.13 12.58 -24.93
C PHE A 35 9.00 13.84 -25.11
N HIS A 36 8.88 14.83 -24.22
CA HIS A 36 9.69 16.06 -24.29
C HIS A 36 11.18 15.86 -23.96
N ARG A 37 11.58 14.68 -23.47
CA ARG A 37 12.96 14.35 -23.09
C ARG A 37 13.56 13.23 -23.96
N ASP A 38 12.91 12.87 -25.06
CA ASP A 38 13.31 11.77 -25.94
C ASP A 38 13.49 10.43 -25.20
N ILE A 39 12.69 10.20 -24.15
CA ILE A 39 12.63 8.95 -23.41
C ILE A 39 11.47 8.11 -23.95
N CYS A 40 11.74 6.86 -24.29
CA CYS A 40 10.74 5.95 -24.83
C CYS A 40 10.08 5.09 -23.74
N ILE A 41 8.79 4.85 -23.91
CA ILE A 41 7.99 3.97 -23.06
C ILE A 41 7.69 2.70 -23.84
N ASP A 42 8.19 1.56 -23.35
CA ASP A 42 8.04 0.26 -24.00
C ASP A 42 6.65 -0.35 -23.77
N LEU A 43 6.19 -0.27 -22.53
CA LEU A 43 4.87 -0.72 -22.11
C LEU A 43 4.19 0.41 -21.36
N ASN A 44 2.93 0.63 -21.70
CA ASN A 44 2.04 1.50 -20.95
C ASN A 44 0.78 0.69 -20.62
N VAL A 45 0.57 0.39 -19.33
CA VAL A 45 -0.45 -0.57 -18.90
C VAL A 45 -1.21 -0.04 -17.70
N LEU A 46 -2.51 -0.31 -17.68
CA LEU A 46 -3.37 -0.03 -16.56
C LEU A 46 -3.60 -1.28 -15.72
N ILE A 47 -3.68 -1.11 -14.41
CA ILE A 47 -3.91 -2.17 -13.42
C ILE A 47 -4.99 -1.75 -12.44
N SER A 48 -5.52 -2.71 -11.69
CA SER A 48 -6.46 -2.46 -10.59
C SER A 48 -6.31 -3.58 -9.57
N GLN A 49 -6.72 -3.36 -8.32
CA GLN A 49 -6.81 -4.43 -7.32
C GLN A 49 -7.70 -5.61 -7.76
N TYR A 50 -8.65 -5.39 -8.68
CA TYR A 50 -9.62 -6.39 -9.17
C TYR A 50 -9.21 -7.04 -10.50
N ILE A 51 -8.00 -6.80 -10.96
CA ILE A 51 -7.49 -7.39 -12.19
C ILE A 51 -7.45 -8.92 -12.11
N ASP A 52 -7.88 -9.58 -13.19
CA ASP A 52 -7.89 -11.04 -13.25
C ASP A 52 -6.46 -11.61 -13.19
N GLU A 53 -6.28 -12.76 -12.52
CA GLU A 53 -4.97 -13.39 -12.43
C GLU A 53 -4.36 -13.71 -13.81
N ALA A 54 -5.20 -14.05 -14.80
CA ALA A 54 -4.75 -14.32 -16.15
C ALA A 54 -4.18 -13.06 -16.82
N GLU A 55 -4.74 -11.89 -16.52
CA GLU A 55 -4.26 -10.61 -17.03
C GLU A 55 -2.97 -10.17 -16.33
N ILE A 56 -2.86 -10.36 -15.02
CA ILE A 56 -1.61 -10.17 -14.27
C ILE A 56 -0.49 -11.05 -14.80
N ARG A 57 -0.78 -12.34 -15.05
CA ARG A 57 0.22 -13.25 -15.63
C ARG A 57 0.72 -12.77 -16.99
N ARG A 58 -0.18 -12.31 -17.86
CA ARG A 58 0.18 -11.75 -19.17
C ARG A 58 0.96 -10.45 -19.05
N LEU A 59 0.64 -9.60 -18.07
CA LEU A 59 1.41 -8.39 -17.80
C LEU A 59 2.83 -8.72 -17.34
N ALA A 60 2.97 -9.66 -16.40
CA ALA A 60 4.28 -10.16 -15.97
C ALA A 60 5.09 -10.72 -17.16
N ASP A 61 4.47 -11.53 -18.03
CA ASP A 61 5.12 -12.04 -19.25
C ASP A 61 5.64 -10.89 -20.14
N ARG A 62 4.86 -9.81 -20.30
CA ARG A 62 5.26 -8.65 -21.10
C ARG A 62 6.41 -7.89 -20.45
N ILE A 63 6.39 -7.72 -19.12
CA ILE A 63 7.47 -7.04 -18.38
C ILE A 63 8.77 -7.85 -18.49
N GLU A 64 8.70 -9.17 -18.32
CA GLU A 64 9.88 -10.04 -18.43
C GLU A 64 10.50 -10.02 -19.83
N ASN A 65 9.65 -10.00 -20.88
CA ASN A 65 10.09 -9.91 -22.28
C ASN A 65 10.62 -8.52 -22.67
N SER A 66 10.32 -7.49 -21.88
CA SER A 66 10.84 -6.14 -22.11
C SER A 66 12.30 -6.02 -21.71
N THR A 67 13.08 -5.32 -22.53
CA THR A 67 14.46 -4.92 -22.19
C THR A 67 14.52 -3.71 -21.25
N ALA A 68 13.39 -3.04 -20.99
CA ALA A 68 13.31 -1.92 -20.07
C ALA A 68 13.51 -2.41 -18.63
N ARG A 69 14.51 -1.85 -17.95
CA ARG A 69 14.77 -2.19 -16.54
C ARG A 69 13.99 -1.30 -15.56
N VAL A 70 13.62 -0.10 -15.99
CA VAL A 70 12.97 0.88 -15.13
C VAL A 70 11.46 0.76 -15.30
N ILE A 71 10.75 0.56 -14.19
CA ILE A 71 9.29 0.46 -14.15
C ILE A 71 8.76 1.61 -13.29
N ALA A 72 8.08 2.56 -13.91
CA ALA A 72 7.43 3.68 -13.25
C ALA A 72 5.96 3.34 -13.00
N VAL A 73 5.53 3.43 -11.73
CA VAL A 73 4.20 2.96 -11.30
C VAL A 73 3.43 4.06 -10.57
N PHE A 74 2.35 4.56 -11.19
CA PHE A 74 1.36 5.46 -10.57
C PHE A 74 0.13 4.68 -10.12
N ALA A 75 0.17 4.11 -8.92
CA ALA A 75 -0.94 3.33 -8.38
C ALA A 75 -1.01 3.43 -6.85
N SER A 76 -2.12 3.00 -6.26
CA SER A 76 -2.21 2.75 -4.83
C SER A 76 -1.52 1.43 -4.45
N GLY A 77 -1.22 1.23 -3.16
CA GLY A 77 -0.73 -0.06 -2.64
C GLY A 77 -1.63 -1.24 -3.03
N PRO A 78 -2.94 -1.19 -2.78
CA PRO A 78 -3.88 -2.24 -3.18
C PRO A 78 -3.87 -2.56 -4.69
N ASP A 79 -3.78 -1.54 -5.56
CA ASP A 79 -3.84 -1.76 -7.01
C ASP A 79 -2.58 -2.44 -7.56
N ILE A 80 -1.39 -2.13 -7.00
CA ILE A 80 -0.13 -2.71 -7.45
C ILE A 80 0.18 -4.07 -6.81
N GLU A 81 -0.42 -4.39 -5.65
CA GLU A 81 -0.12 -5.61 -4.90
C GLU A 81 -0.27 -6.91 -5.72
N PRO A 82 -1.32 -7.12 -6.54
CA PRO A 82 -1.45 -8.32 -7.37
C PRO A 82 -0.27 -8.52 -8.33
N LEU A 83 0.22 -7.44 -8.94
CA LEU A 83 1.37 -7.50 -9.83
C LEU A 83 2.65 -7.80 -9.05
N ILE A 84 2.91 -7.14 -7.92
CA ILE A 84 4.11 -7.41 -7.12
C ILE A 84 4.15 -8.86 -6.65
N LYS A 85 3.01 -9.39 -6.17
CA LYS A 85 2.91 -10.81 -5.78
C LYS A 85 3.31 -11.74 -6.93
N GLU A 86 2.87 -11.45 -8.15
CA GLU A 86 3.24 -12.25 -9.31
C GLU A 86 4.73 -12.12 -9.68
N MET A 87 5.29 -10.90 -9.65
CA MET A 87 6.72 -10.67 -9.93
C MET A 87 7.62 -11.36 -8.90
N VAL A 88 7.23 -11.35 -7.62
CA VAL A 88 7.88 -12.09 -6.53
C VAL A 88 7.77 -13.59 -6.74
N ARG A 89 6.57 -14.10 -7.08
CA ARG A 89 6.35 -15.52 -7.36
C ARG A 89 7.26 -16.03 -8.50
N ARG A 90 7.58 -15.17 -9.46
CA ARG A 90 8.47 -15.47 -10.59
C ARG A 90 9.94 -15.13 -10.34
N ASN A 91 10.26 -14.50 -9.21
CA ASN A 91 11.60 -14.06 -8.87
C ASN A 91 12.24 -13.13 -9.92
N VAL A 92 11.47 -12.13 -10.40
CA VAL A 92 11.94 -11.14 -11.37
C VAL A 92 12.69 -10.01 -10.63
N THR A 93 14.02 -10.12 -10.58
CA THR A 93 14.88 -9.28 -9.72
C THR A 93 15.67 -8.20 -10.47
N ASP A 94 15.64 -8.19 -11.80
CA ASP A 94 16.48 -7.33 -12.65
C ASP A 94 15.85 -5.97 -12.98
N ARG A 95 14.95 -5.48 -12.10
CA ARG A 95 14.13 -4.28 -12.32
C ARG A 95 14.41 -3.21 -11.28
N VAL A 96 14.23 -1.95 -11.70
CA VAL A 96 14.29 -0.75 -10.85
C VAL A 96 12.91 -0.13 -10.83
N TRP A 97 12.29 -0.09 -9.65
CA TRP A 97 10.96 0.46 -9.48
C TRP A 97 11.01 1.94 -9.12
N LEU A 98 10.25 2.76 -9.85
CA LEU A 98 9.96 4.14 -9.48
C LEU A 98 8.55 4.21 -8.89
N ALA A 99 8.49 4.47 -7.59
CA ALA A 99 7.26 4.40 -6.82
C ALA A 99 6.59 5.77 -6.66
N SER A 100 5.26 5.79 -6.83
CA SER A 100 4.47 6.98 -6.53
C SER A 100 4.26 7.07 -5.04
N GLU A 101 3.94 8.28 -4.58
CA GLU A 101 3.79 8.56 -3.16
C GLU A 101 2.78 7.62 -2.48
N ALA A 102 1.72 7.25 -3.21
CA ALA A 102 0.65 6.39 -2.72
C ALA A 102 1.08 4.94 -2.36
N TRP A 103 2.20 4.44 -2.90
CA TRP A 103 2.68 3.09 -2.60
C TRP A 103 4.13 3.00 -2.15
N ALA A 104 4.93 4.06 -2.31
CA ALA A 104 6.33 4.11 -1.91
C ALA A 104 6.58 3.81 -0.41
N SER A 105 5.58 4.02 0.44
CA SER A 105 5.62 3.70 1.88
C SER A 105 4.50 2.76 2.31
N SER A 106 3.89 2.02 1.37
CA SER A 106 2.79 1.10 1.66
C SER A 106 3.32 -0.20 2.28
N SER A 107 2.76 -0.59 3.42
CA SER A 107 3.05 -1.87 4.09
C SER A 107 2.58 -3.10 3.31
N LEU A 108 1.71 -2.93 2.30
CA LEU A 108 1.28 -4.03 1.43
C LEU A 108 2.40 -4.53 0.51
N VAL A 109 3.36 -3.66 0.20
CA VAL A 109 4.43 -3.91 -0.79
C VAL A 109 5.83 -3.84 -0.18
N ALA A 110 6.04 -3.01 0.84
CA ALA A 110 7.32 -2.91 1.56
C ALA A 110 7.46 -4.04 2.60
N LYS A 111 7.41 -5.29 2.12
CA LYS A 111 7.50 -6.49 2.96
C LYS A 111 8.88 -7.15 2.85
N PRO A 112 9.43 -7.72 3.94
CA PRO A 112 10.73 -8.40 3.91
C PRO A 112 10.80 -9.51 2.86
N GLU A 113 9.74 -10.28 2.67
CA GLU A 113 9.67 -11.36 1.68
C GLU A 113 9.67 -10.86 0.22
N TYR A 114 9.47 -9.56 -0.03
CA TYR A 114 9.48 -8.98 -1.37
C TYR A 114 10.82 -8.31 -1.70
N LEU A 115 11.80 -8.32 -0.79
CA LEU A 115 13.05 -7.58 -0.93
C LEU A 115 13.88 -7.96 -2.17
N ASP A 116 13.85 -9.22 -2.61
CA ASP A 116 14.61 -9.63 -3.79
C ASP A 116 14.11 -8.96 -5.08
N VAL A 117 12.81 -8.63 -5.15
CA VAL A 117 12.17 -8.00 -6.31
C VAL A 117 12.00 -6.49 -6.15
N MET A 118 11.71 -6.03 -4.92
CA MET A 118 11.38 -4.64 -4.61
C MET A 118 12.54 -3.87 -3.98
N GLY A 119 13.65 -4.55 -3.67
CA GLY A 119 14.84 -3.94 -3.10
C GLY A 119 15.38 -2.82 -3.99
N GLY A 120 15.73 -1.69 -3.38
CA GLY A 120 16.26 -0.54 -4.12
C GLY A 120 15.21 0.29 -4.86
N THR A 121 13.91 0.07 -4.61
CA THR A 121 12.84 0.95 -5.11
C THR A 121 13.10 2.42 -4.75
N ILE A 122 12.96 3.31 -5.74
CA ILE A 122 13.09 4.75 -5.57
C ILE A 122 11.70 5.37 -5.57
N GLY A 123 11.26 5.86 -4.42
CA GLY A 123 9.92 6.44 -4.25
C GLY A 123 9.93 7.91 -3.86
N PHE A 124 8.78 8.56 -4.09
CA PHE A 124 8.49 9.83 -3.44
C PHE A 124 7.75 9.60 -2.14
N ALA A 125 7.98 10.44 -1.15
CA ALA A 125 7.20 10.43 0.07
C ALA A 125 7.00 11.86 0.55
N LEU A 126 5.80 12.18 1.06
CA LEU A 126 5.49 13.54 1.53
C LEU A 126 6.38 13.93 2.70
N ARG A 127 6.61 15.22 2.88
CA ARG A 127 7.42 15.70 4.01
C ARG A 127 6.80 15.21 5.32
N ALA A 128 7.63 14.58 6.17
CA ALA A 128 7.21 14.20 7.51
C ALA A 128 7.01 15.44 8.38
N GLY A 129 5.95 15.43 9.18
CA GLY A 129 5.68 16.40 10.24
C GLY A 129 5.73 15.77 11.62
N ASN A 130 5.57 16.61 12.64
CA ASN A 130 5.56 16.21 14.04
C ASN A 130 4.29 16.72 14.72
N ILE A 131 3.63 15.86 15.48
CA ILE A 131 2.43 16.20 16.26
C ILE A 131 2.70 15.76 17.72
N PRO A 132 3.19 16.68 18.58
CA PRO A 132 3.45 16.35 19.98
C PRO A 132 2.20 15.83 20.68
N GLY A 133 2.32 14.74 21.45
CA GLY A 133 1.19 14.13 22.16
C GLY A 133 0.35 13.15 21.32
N PHE A 134 0.60 13.04 20.01
CA PHE A 134 -0.24 12.21 19.14
C PHE A 134 -0.08 10.72 19.42
N LYS A 135 1.15 10.23 19.65
CA LYS A 135 1.38 8.81 19.99
C LYS A 135 0.69 8.44 21.29
N GLU A 136 0.80 9.31 22.30
CA GLU A 136 0.19 9.15 23.61
C GLU A 136 -1.34 9.16 23.51
N PHE A 137 -1.91 9.95 22.59
CA PHE A 137 -3.34 9.95 22.29
C PHE A 137 -3.78 8.64 21.63
N LEU A 138 -3.04 8.12 20.63
CA LEU A 138 -3.37 6.86 19.96
C LEU A 138 -3.38 5.68 20.95
N GLN A 139 -2.47 5.67 21.93
CA GLN A 139 -2.42 4.63 22.97
C GLN A 139 -3.61 4.65 23.94
N GLN A 140 -4.41 5.72 23.97
CA GLN A 140 -5.57 5.84 24.85
C GLN A 140 -6.86 5.29 24.24
N VAL A 141 -6.84 4.87 22.97
CA VAL A 141 -8.02 4.29 22.31
C VAL A 141 -8.47 3.03 23.08
N HIS A 142 -9.78 2.91 23.30
CA HIS A 142 -10.35 1.84 24.12
C HIS A 142 -11.84 1.67 23.81
N PRO A 143 -12.36 0.44 23.60
CA PRO A 143 -13.73 0.19 23.14
C PRO A 143 -14.80 0.82 24.03
N LYS A 144 -14.70 0.66 25.35
CA LYS A 144 -15.64 1.27 26.31
C LYS A 144 -15.51 2.79 26.48
N LYS A 145 -14.28 3.33 26.54
CA LYS A 145 -14.05 4.76 26.82
C LYS A 145 -14.23 5.65 25.60
N SER A 146 -14.05 5.09 24.41
CA SER A 146 -14.06 5.81 23.13
C SER A 146 -15.37 5.61 22.36
N SER A 147 -16.50 5.39 23.06
CA SER A 147 -17.81 5.04 22.47
C SER A 147 -18.36 6.03 21.44
N HIS A 148 -17.89 7.27 21.44
CA HIS A 148 -18.18 8.27 20.40
C HIS A 148 -17.60 7.94 19.01
N ASN A 149 -16.63 7.02 18.92
CA ASN A 149 -15.97 6.63 17.68
C ASN A 149 -16.41 5.22 17.31
N GLU A 150 -17.25 5.13 16.28
CA GLU A 150 -17.87 3.89 15.81
C GLU A 150 -16.86 2.85 15.28
N PHE A 151 -15.67 3.29 14.88
CA PHE A 151 -14.61 2.42 14.35
C PHE A 151 -13.77 1.73 15.42
N VAL A 152 -13.84 2.15 16.69
CA VAL A 152 -12.98 1.60 17.75
C VAL A 152 -13.25 0.13 18.00
N ARG A 153 -14.50 -0.31 17.86
CA ARG A 153 -14.87 -1.72 18.04
C ARG A 153 -14.17 -2.61 17.02
N GLU A 154 -14.33 -2.28 15.73
CA GLU A 154 -13.69 -3.01 14.64
C GLU A 154 -12.17 -2.95 14.74
N PHE A 155 -11.61 -1.77 15.03
CA PHE A 155 -10.17 -1.61 15.27
C PHE A 155 -9.65 -2.57 16.35
N TRP A 156 -10.36 -2.70 17.48
CA TRP A 156 -9.96 -3.59 18.57
C TRP A 156 -10.07 -5.07 18.18
N GLU A 157 -11.19 -5.45 17.56
CA GLU A 157 -11.45 -6.81 17.08
C GLU A 157 -10.40 -7.26 16.05
N GLU A 158 -10.02 -6.40 15.10
CA GLU A 158 -9.00 -6.71 14.09
C GLU A 158 -7.57 -6.68 14.64
N THR A 159 -7.25 -5.74 15.54
CA THR A 159 -5.90 -5.65 16.15
C THR A 159 -5.57 -6.89 16.97
N PHE A 160 -6.53 -7.39 17.75
CA PHE A 160 -6.34 -8.54 18.63
C PHE A 160 -6.92 -9.85 18.07
N ASN A 161 -7.48 -9.81 16.85
CA ASN A 161 -8.17 -10.93 16.20
C ASN A 161 -9.19 -11.63 17.13
N CYS A 162 -10.01 -10.84 17.81
CA CYS A 162 -10.99 -11.27 18.81
C CYS A 162 -12.38 -10.66 18.54
N TYR A 163 -13.37 -10.96 19.38
CA TYR A 163 -14.74 -10.43 19.29
C TYR A 163 -15.21 -9.78 20.59
N LEU A 164 -15.86 -8.60 20.51
CA LEU A 164 -16.43 -7.89 21.67
C LEU A 164 -17.90 -8.27 21.89
N GLU A 165 -18.27 -8.62 23.12
CA GLU A 165 -19.51 -9.34 23.48
C GLU A 165 -20.83 -8.54 23.36
N ASP A 166 -20.80 -7.23 23.07
CA ASP A 166 -21.96 -6.32 23.10
C ASP A 166 -22.95 -6.45 21.90
N SER A 167 -23.02 -7.60 21.22
CA SER A 167 -23.97 -7.87 20.12
C SER A 167 -24.94 -9.02 20.50
N PRO A 168 -26.21 -8.96 20.06
CA PRO A 168 -27.10 -10.11 20.19
C PRO A 168 -26.53 -11.30 19.41
N ARG A 169 -26.46 -12.46 20.07
CA ARG A 169 -26.17 -13.73 19.43
C ARG A 169 -27.20 -13.96 18.31
N ASN A 170 -26.75 -14.16 17.08
CA ASN A 170 -27.48 -15.08 16.21
C ASN A 170 -27.06 -16.48 16.66
N GLU A 171 -27.88 -17.11 17.52
CA GLU A 171 -27.72 -18.50 17.98
C GLU A 171 -27.96 -19.52 16.86
N ASP A 172 -27.46 -19.28 15.66
CA ASP A 172 -27.60 -20.19 14.53
C ASP A 172 -26.23 -20.44 13.91
N SER A 173 -25.45 -21.35 14.52
CA SER A 173 -24.50 -22.24 13.81
C SER A 173 -23.91 -23.28 14.77
N GLU A 174 -24.76 -24.18 15.27
CA GLU A 174 -24.32 -25.55 15.50
C GLU A 174 -24.10 -26.19 14.12
N ASN A 175 -22.84 -26.19 13.66
CA ASN A 175 -22.20 -27.13 12.72
C ASN A 175 -21.27 -26.40 11.76
N GLY A 176 -19.97 -26.65 11.88
CA GLY A 176 -19.00 -26.39 10.82
C GLY A 176 -17.80 -25.57 11.27
N SER A 177 -16.63 -26.20 11.17
CA SER A 177 -15.28 -25.65 11.31
C SER A 177 -15.11 -24.24 10.71
N THR A 178 -15.45 -23.21 11.47
CA THR A 178 -15.12 -21.80 11.22
C THR A 178 -14.32 -21.32 12.43
N SER A 179 -13.18 -20.66 12.22
CA SER A 179 -12.27 -20.30 13.31
C SER A 179 -12.99 -19.45 14.35
N PHE A 180 -13.21 -20.00 15.54
CA PHE A 180 -13.79 -19.24 16.65
C PHE A 180 -12.79 -18.14 17.04
N ARG A 181 -13.08 -16.88 16.68
CA ARG A 181 -12.31 -15.74 17.23
C ARG A 181 -12.53 -15.74 18.76
N PRO A 182 -11.47 -15.62 19.58
CA PRO A 182 -11.62 -15.55 21.03
C PRO A 182 -12.38 -14.29 21.43
N LEU A 183 -12.93 -14.28 22.65
CA LEU A 183 -13.55 -13.09 23.23
C LEU A 183 -12.46 -12.08 23.60
N CYS A 184 -12.69 -10.80 23.26
CA CYS A 184 -11.88 -9.70 23.75
C CYS A 184 -12.28 -9.38 25.20
N THR A 185 -11.30 -9.17 26.07
CA THR A 185 -11.49 -8.67 27.44
C THR A 185 -11.74 -7.16 27.48
N GLY A 186 -11.21 -6.44 26.49
CA GLY A 186 -11.20 -4.97 26.44
C GLY A 186 -10.08 -4.35 27.26
N GLU A 187 -9.20 -5.15 27.86
CA GLU A 187 -8.04 -4.70 28.66
C GLU A 187 -6.70 -5.09 27.99
N GLU A 188 -6.74 -5.53 26.73
CA GLU A 188 -5.55 -5.82 25.95
C GLU A 188 -4.68 -4.57 25.74
N ASP A 189 -3.35 -4.76 25.71
CA ASP A 189 -2.39 -3.68 25.47
C ASP A 189 -2.10 -3.53 23.97
N ILE A 190 -2.52 -2.41 23.38
CA ILE A 190 -2.31 -2.12 21.95
C ILE A 190 -0.82 -2.03 21.62
N ALA A 191 0.01 -1.58 22.57
CA ALA A 191 1.45 -1.50 22.36
C ALA A 191 2.11 -2.88 22.22
N SER A 192 1.41 -3.97 22.55
CA SER A 192 1.92 -5.33 22.42
C SER A 192 1.76 -5.94 21.02
N VAL A 193 0.98 -5.31 20.13
CA VAL A 193 0.73 -5.81 18.77
C VAL A 193 1.36 -4.89 17.73
N GLU A 194 2.20 -5.46 16.86
CA GLU A 194 2.78 -4.75 15.74
C GLU A 194 1.74 -4.53 14.64
N THR A 195 1.23 -3.31 14.55
CA THR A 195 0.32 -2.86 13.49
C THR A 195 0.75 -1.48 12.98
N PRO A 196 0.41 -1.11 11.73
CA PRO A 196 0.68 0.23 11.20
C PRO A 196 0.05 1.38 12.02
N TYR A 197 -0.82 1.08 12.99
CA TYR A 197 -1.43 2.07 13.89
C TYR A 197 -0.42 2.69 14.86
N LEU A 198 0.42 1.88 15.52
CA LEU A 198 1.47 2.36 16.44
C LEU A 198 2.89 2.17 15.89
N ASP A 199 3.09 1.24 14.96
CA ASP A 199 4.36 1.02 14.28
C ASP A 199 4.52 1.97 13.10
N TYR A 200 4.81 3.23 13.41
CA TYR A 200 5.15 4.25 12.43
C TYR A 200 6.43 4.99 12.84
N THR A 201 7.22 5.38 11.84
CA THR A 201 8.41 6.22 12.06
C THR A 201 8.13 7.70 11.75
N HIS A 202 7.25 7.98 10.79
CA HIS A 202 7.01 9.33 10.29
C HIS A 202 5.52 9.60 10.10
N LEU A 203 5.05 10.76 10.58
CA LEU A 203 3.70 11.25 10.30
C LEU A 203 3.73 12.04 9.01
N ARG A 204 3.18 11.48 7.93
CA ARG A 204 3.09 12.12 6.61
C ARG A 204 1.64 12.48 6.30
N ILE A 205 0.84 11.49 5.91
CA ILE A 205 -0.61 11.68 5.65
C ILE A 205 -1.34 12.12 6.92
N SER A 206 -1.05 11.52 8.07
CA SER A 206 -1.62 11.94 9.36
C SER A 206 -1.31 13.40 9.69
N TYR A 207 -0.13 13.90 9.28
CA TYR A 207 0.23 15.30 9.46
C TYR A 207 -0.56 16.23 8.53
N ASN A 208 -0.82 15.82 7.29
CA ASN A 208 -1.70 16.58 6.41
C ASN A 208 -3.12 16.66 6.97
N VAL A 209 -3.65 15.57 7.52
CA VAL A 209 -4.96 15.56 8.20
C VAL A 209 -4.97 16.55 9.36
N TYR A 210 -3.92 16.53 10.19
CA TYR A 210 -3.76 17.49 11.29
C TYR A 210 -3.76 18.95 10.81
N VAL A 211 -2.99 19.26 9.76
CA VAL A 211 -2.89 20.62 9.22
C VAL A 211 -4.22 21.11 8.63
N VAL A 212 -5.06 20.24 8.07
CA VAL A 212 -6.37 20.64 7.48
C VAL A 212 -7.39 21.08 8.54
N VAL A 213 -7.28 20.57 9.77
CA VAL A 213 -8.21 20.91 10.86
C VAL A 213 -7.87 22.24 11.52
N TYR A 214 -6.62 22.71 11.41
CA TYR A 214 -6.12 23.97 11.98
C TYR A 214 -6.20 25.12 10.98
#